data_AF-A0A822G8L1-F1
#
_entry.id   AF-A0A822G8L1-F1
#
_cell.length_a   1.000
_cell.length_b   1.000
_cell.length_c   1.000
_cell.angle_alpha   90.00
_cell.angle_beta   90.00
_cell.angle_gamma   90.00
#
_symmetry.space_group_name_H-M   'P 1'
#
loop_
_entity.id
_entity.type
_entity.pdbx_description
1 polymer ?
#
loop_
_entity_poly.entity_id
_entity_poly.type
_entity_poly.pdbx_seq_one_letter_code
_entity_poly.pdbx_strand_id
1 'polypeptide(L)'
;MNITIREIQIKVAQHMIQPNMEIEHSTVRNIVMQMNMGEEKTSVILPMLAVNLSSSSSSLVRIVDLLNRRIFPFVCRRDMNFNTVQINQIFKRVEQGLLNCDIILTSSEDILSFDLLAIDKCRRNEFDIVHSMLAVQRCLKKYVHDVLDEILHVKYQLIYTVGGQQQVDGGAERWKTIQTILEFGKKHAADISKCFYENVCYKPSKRKKTHLSVEYLVHKFPRLDLQLFLIIRDLLSSEVLLVAFTNRYRVNYGVNPSSCFNRLMAVLFLAKDAVADRTGFSHPDVVLVLTQLSYYYSGLNEEETDPGSIYDQWILYEDEK
;
A
#
# COMPACT_ATOMS: atom_id res chain seq x y z
N MET A 1 1.14 -36.63 -3.28
CA MET A 1 0.94 -35.84 -2.05
C MET A 1 -0.21 -36.47 -1.30
N ASN A 2 0.01 -36.99 -0.09
CA ASN A 2 -1.03 -37.67 0.69
C ASN A 2 -1.71 -36.62 1.57
N ILE A 3 -2.73 -35.94 1.05
CA ILE A 3 -3.44 -34.87 1.77
C ILE A 3 -4.44 -35.53 2.72
N THR A 4 -4.11 -35.58 4.02
CA THR A 4 -5.05 -36.02 5.05
C THR A 4 -5.89 -34.83 5.51
N ILE A 5 -7.15 -34.81 5.09
CA ILE A 5 -8.11 -33.76 5.44
C ILE A 5 -8.59 -33.95 6.88
N ARG A 6 -8.50 -32.90 7.71
CA ARG A 6 -8.98 -32.88 9.09
C ARG A 6 -10.45 -32.44 9.16
N GLU A 7 -11.19 -32.93 10.16
CA GLU A 7 -12.60 -32.55 10.36
C GLU A 7 -12.83 -31.05 10.50
N ILE A 8 -11.91 -30.33 11.16
CA ILE A 8 -12.01 -28.88 11.32
C ILE A 8 -11.95 -28.17 9.96
N GLN A 9 -11.10 -28.64 9.03
CA GLN A 9 -10.98 -28.07 7.69
C GLN A 9 -12.28 -28.29 6.89
N ILE A 10 -12.92 -29.46 7.05
CA ILE A 10 -14.23 -29.77 6.43
C ILE A 10 -15.32 -28.86 6.97
N LYS A 11 -15.43 -28.72 8.31
CA LYS A 11 -16.46 -27.88 8.96
C LYS A 11 -16.36 -26.42 8.51
N VAL A 12 -15.14 -25.89 8.44
CA VAL A 12 -14.85 -24.54 7.96
C VAL A 12 -15.20 -24.42 6.46
N ALA A 13 -14.74 -25.33 5.61
CA ALA A 13 -15.06 -25.30 4.18
C ALA A 13 -16.58 -25.38 3.92
N GLN A 14 -17.30 -26.24 4.63
CA GLN A 14 -18.76 -26.38 4.52
C GLN A 14 -19.49 -25.08 4.90
N HIS A 15 -19.10 -24.42 6.00
CA HIS A 15 -19.68 -23.13 6.39
C HIS A 15 -19.40 -22.01 5.37
N MET A 16 -18.27 -22.08 4.67
CA MET A 16 -17.92 -21.12 3.61
C MET A 16 -18.73 -21.35 2.33
N ILE A 17 -19.04 -22.61 2.00
CA ILE A 17 -19.79 -22.98 0.79
C ILE A 17 -21.29 -22.75 0.99
N GLN A 18 -21.81 -23.10 2.17
CA GLN A 18 -23.20 -22.91 2.56
C GLN A 18 -23.22 -22.27 3.95
N PRO A 19 -23.19 -20.93 4.06
CA PRO A 19 -23.50 -20.29 5.34
C PRO A 19 -24.90 -20.75 5.75
N ASN A 20 -25.01 -21.41 6.90
CA ASN A 20 -26.23 -22.08 7.35
C ASN A 20 -27.51 -21.29 7.01
N MET A 21 -28.46 -22.00 6.40
CA MET A 21 -29.81 -21.57 5.98
C MET A 21 -30.73 -21.09 7.13
N GLU A 22 -30.19 -20.76 8.31
CA GLU A 22 -31.00 -20.50 9.52
C GLU A 22 -31.45 -19.06 9.69
N ILE A 23 -31.16 -18.15 8.76
CA ILE A 23 -31.61 -16.76 8.87
C ILE A 23 -32.25 -16.34 7.55
N GLU A 24 -33.58 -16.26 7.56
CA GLU A 24 -34.48 -15.75 6.52
C GLU A 24 -34.18 -14.30 6.13
N HIS A 25 -33.02 -14.00 5.53
CA HIS A 25 -32.86 -12.75 4.79
C HIS A 25 -31.89 -12.99 3.63
N SER A 26 -32.43 -12.82 2.43
CA SER A 26 -31.83 -12.99 1.10
C SER A 26 -30.73 -11.97 0.77
N THR A 27 -29.80 -11.72 1.70
CA THR A 27 -28.65 -10.85 1.46
C THR A 27 -27.38 -11.69 1.44
N VAL A 28 -26.66 -11.61 0.31
CA VAL A 28 -25.30 -12.14 0.17
C VAL A 28 -24.46 -11.54 1.29
N ARG A 29 -24.02 -12.36 2.26
CA ARG A 29 -23.17 -11.91 3.38
C ARG A 29 -21.72 -12.29 3.09
N ASN A 30 -20.82 -11.33 3.26
CA ASN A 30 -19.39 -11.62 3.32
C ASN A 30 -19.12 -12.45 4.59
N ILE A 31 -18.40 -13.56 4.46
CA ILE A 31 -18.08 -14.46 5.56
C ILE A 31 -16.59 -14.34 5.87
N VAL A 32 -16.27 -14.10 7.13
CA VAL A 32 -14.90 -14.14 7.63
C VAL A 32 -14.78 -15.31 8.58
N MET A 33 -13.79 -16.17 8.33
CA MET A 33 -13.45 -17.27 9.23
C MET A 33 -11.99 -17.19 9.64
N GLN A 34 -11.72 -17.55 10.89
CA GLN A 34 -10.37 -17.56 11.45
C GLN A 34 -10.05 -18.98 11.93
N MET A 35 -8.90 -19.47 11.51
CA MET A 35 -8.31 -20.74 11.97
C MET A 35 -6.96 -20.48 12.64
N ASN A 36 -6.42 -21.47 13.34
CA ASN A 36 -5.09 -21.34 13.93
C ASN A 36 -3.98 -21.48 12.87
N MET A 37 -2.84 -20.84 13.10
CA MET A 37 -1.68 -20.94 12.20
C MET A 37 -1.15 -22.38 12.19
N GLY A 38 -0.75 -22.89 11.02
CA GLY A 38 -0.26 -24.27 10.86
C GLY A 38 -1.34 -25.33 10.62
N GLU A 39 -2.60 -24.93 10.44
CA GLU A 39 -3.71 -25.84 10.11
C GLU A 39 -3.94 -26.03 8.60
N GLU A 40 -2.96 -25.69 7.76
CA GLU A 40 -3.00 -25.95 6.30
C GLU A 40 -4.24 -25.35 5.61
N LYS A 41 -4.62 -24.12 6.00
CA LYS A 41 -5.81 -23.42 5.51
C LYS A 41 -5.76 -23.25 3.98
N THR A 42 -4.66 -22.68 3.48
CA THR A 42 -4.42 -22.41 2.06
C THR A 42 -4.32 -23.69 1.26
N SER A 43 -3.64 -24.71 1.78
CA SER A 43 -3.35 -25.94 1.04
C SER A 43 -4.49 -26.96 1.00
N VAL A 44 -5.49 -26.82 1.88
CA VAL A 44 -6.63 -27.78 1.96
C VAL A 44 -7.98 -27.11 1.72
N ILE A 45 -8.27 -26.00 2.38
CA ILE A 45 -9.60 -25.36 2.32
C ILE A 45 -9.77 -24.62 1.00
N LEU A 46 -8.75 -23.87 0.58
CA LEU A 46 -8.79 -23.11 -0.67
C LEU A 46 -9.09 -24.02 -1.89
N PRO A 47 -8.45 -25.21 -2.05
CA PRO A 47 -8.87 -26.22 -3.01
C PRO A 47 -10.34 -26.65 -2.94
N MET A 48 -10.85 -26.93 -1.73
CA MET A 48 -12.23 -27.38 -1.55
C MET A 48 -13.24 -26.33 -1.98
N LEU A 49 -12.98 -25.07 -1.64
CA LEU A 49 -13.79 -23.93 -2.05
C LEU A 49 -13.75 -23.75 -3.56
N ALA A 50 -12.56 -23.82 -4.15
CA ALA A 50 -12.39 -23.72 -5.59
C ALA A 50 -13.28 -24.72 -6.34
N VAL A 51 -13.23 -25.99 -5.95
CA VAL A 51 -13.96 -27.07 -6.60
C VAL A 51 -15.47 -26.92 -6.43
N ASN A 52 -15.93 -26.55 -5.23
CA ASN A 52 -17.36 -26.48 -4.95
C ASN A 52 -18.01 -25.24 -5.55
N LEU A 53 -17.40 -24.06 -5.37
CA LEU A 53 -17.92 -22.80 -5.91
C LEU A 53 -17.93 -22.83 -7.45
N SER A 54 -16.89 -23.39 -8.09
CA SER A 54 -16.84 -23.55 -9.55
C SER A 54 -17.81 -24.60 -10.13
N SER A 55 -18.49 -25.41 -9.29
CA SER A 55 -19.45 -26.42 -9.77
C SER A 55 -20.86 -25.86 -10.00
N SER A 56 -21.14 -24.64 -9.54
CA SER A 56 -22.38 -23.93 -9.87
C SER A 56 -22.15 -23.11 -11.14
N SER A 57 -22.88 -23.44 -12.22
CA SER A 57 -22.62 -23.14 -13.64
C SER A 57 -22.58 -21.67 -14.10
N SER A 58 -22.22 -20.74 -13.22
CA SER A 58 -22.18 -19.30 -13.51
C SER A 58 -21.23 -18.53 -12.58
N SER A 59 -20.20 -19.19 -12.04
CA SER A 59 -19.27 -18.52 -11.15
C SER A 59 -17.79 -18.84 -11.39
N LEU A 60 -17.00 -17.77 -11.40
CA LEU A 60 -15.53 -17.80 -11.37
C LEU A 60 -15.10 -17.72 -9.92
N VAL A 61 -14.10 -18.49 -9.52
CA VAL A 61 -13.52 -18.39 -8.18
C VAL A 61 -12.18 -17.69 -8.30
N ARG A 62 -11.99 -16.61 -7.55
CA ARG A 62 -10.72 -15.91 -7.48
C ARG A 62 -9.93 -16.42 -6.28
N ILE A 63 -8.74 -16.94 -6.55
CA ILE A 63 -7.94 -17.70 -5.58
C ILE A 63 -6.47 -17.27 -5.67
N VAL A 64 -5.78 -17.21 -4.53
CA VAL A 64 -4.38 -16.78 -4.41
C VAL A 64 -3.35 -17.94 -4.49
N ASP A 65 -3.75 -19.23 -4.54
CA ASP A 65 -2.82 -20.35 -4.75
C ASP A 65 -3.45 -21.60 -5.41
N LEU A 66 -2.59 -22.46 -5.97
CA LEU A 66 -2.78 -23.42 -7.07
C LEU A 66 -3.73 -24.60 -6.84
N LEU A 67 -4.52 -24.88 -7.87
CA LEU A 67 -5.05 -26.21 -8.20
C LEU A 67 -4.79 -26.54 -9.67
N ASN A 68 -4.85 -27.84 -10.00
CA ASN A 68 -4.67 -28.44 -11.32
C ASN A 68 -5.84 -28.12 -12.30
N ARG A 69 -6.19 -26.84 -12.40
CA ARG A 69 -7.17 -26.25 -13.33
C ARG A 69 -6.49 -25.12 -14.09
N ARG A 70 -7.11 -24.64 -15.18
CA ARG A 70 -6.56 -23.52 -15.94
C ARG A 70 -6.66 -22.25 -15.07
N ILE A 71 -5.50 -21.73 -14.68
CA ILE A 71 -5.39 -20.49 -13.93
C ILE A 71 -5.29 -19.34 -14.92
N PHE A 72 -6.17 -18.36 -14.77
CA PHE A 72 -6.11 -17.11 -15.49
C PHE A 72 -5.53 -16.02 -14.57
N PRO A 73 -4.27 -15.60 -14.77
CA PRO A 73 -3.71 -14.48 -14.02
C PRO A 73 -4.33 -13.17 -14.51
N PHE A 74 -4.96 -12.43 -13.61
CA PHE A 74 -5.40 -11.05 -13.84
C PHE A 74 -4.39 -10.11 -13.17
N VAL A 75 -3.43 -9.63 -13.96
CA VAL A 75 -2.38 -8.71 -13.50
C VAL A 75 -2.60 -7.37 -14.18
N CYS A 76 -2.59 -6.28 -13.41
CA CYS A 76 -2.81 -4.95 -13.90
C CYS A 76 -1.86 -3.97 -13.21
N ARG A 77 -0.96 -3.37 -14.00
CA ARG A 77 -0.05 -2.34 -13.50
C ARG A 77 -0.54 -0.96 -13.94
N ARG A 78 -0.35 0.04 -13.06
CA ARG A 78 -0.75 1.45 -13.29
C ARG A 78 -0.06 2.11 -14.50
N ASP A 79 1.09 1.62 -14.92
CA ASP A 79 1.83 2.08 -16.10
C ASP A 79 1.34 1.44 -17.41
N MET A 80 0.42 0.46 -17.35
CA MET A 80 -0.14 -0.15 -18.55
C MET A 80 -1.05 0.83 -19.27
N ASN A 81 -0.76 1.04 -20.56
CA ASN A 81 -1.63 1.79 -21.44
C ASN A 81 -2.53 0.81 -22.22
N PHE A 82 -3.74 0.59 -21.71
CA PHE A 82 -4.70 -0.30 -22.37
C PHE A 82 -5.37 0.35 -23.57
N ASN A 83 -5.41 -0.38 -24.68
CA ASN A 83 -6.24 -0.08 -25.84
C ASN A 83 -7.55 -0.89 -25.79
N THR A 84 -8.58 -0.44 -26.50
CA THR A 84 -9.89 -1.12 -26.58
C THR A 84 -9.77 -2.58 -26.99
N VAL A 85 -8.85 -2.91 -27.92
CA VAL A 85 -8.59 -4.28 -28.36
C VAL A 85 -8.08 -5.16 -27.20
N GLN A 86 -7.17 -4.65 -26.39
CA GLN A 86 -6.60 -5.39 -25.25
C GLN A 86 -7.66 -5.62 -24.17
N ILE A 87 -8.49 -4.61 -23.87
CA ILE A 87 -9.59 -4.77 -22.92
C ILE A 87 -10.62 -5.79 -23.42
N ASN A 88 -10.94 -5.77 -24.71
CA ASN A 88 -11.84 -6.76 -25.30
C ASN A 88 -11.26 -8.18 -25.26
N GLN A 89 -9.94 -8.34 -25.37
CA GLN A 89 -9.28 -9.62 -25.17
C GLN A 89 -9.39 -10.09 -23.70
N ILE A 90 -9.22 -9.17 -22.74
CA ILE A 90 -9.44 -9.47 -21.31
C ILE A 90 -10.88 -9.90 -21.08
N PHE A 91 -11.85 -9.17 -21.62
CA PHE A 91 -13.27 -9.49 -21.51
C PHE A 91 -13.57 -10.89 -22.06
N LYS A 92 -13.10 -11.22 -23.27
CA LYS A 92 -13.25 -12.55 -23.86
C LYS A 92 -12.62 -13.66 -23.02
N ARG A 93 -11.48 -13.39 -22.38
CA ARG A 93 -10.84 -14.36 -21.48
C ARG A 93 -11.65 -14.57 -20.20
N VAL A 94 -12.24 -13.51 -19.65
CA VAL A 94 -13.17 -13.62 -18.50
C VAL A 94 -14.42 -14.41 -18.89
N GLU A 95 -15.02 -14.15 -20.06
CA GLU A 95 -16.16 -14.93 -20.57
C GLU A 95 -15.83 -16.41 -20.79
N GLN A 96 -14.67 -16.72 -21.39
CA GLN A 96 -14.21 -18.10 -21.53
C GLN A 96 -13.99 -18.76 -20.17
N GLY A 97 -13.43 -18.02 -19.22
CA GLY A 97 -13.25 -18.50 -17.86
C GLY A 97 -14.57 -18.78 -17.15
N LEU A 98 -15.62 -17.98 -17.40
CA LEU A 98 -16.96 -18.26 -16.89
C LEU A 98 -17.55 -19.56 -17.42
N LEU A 99 -17.40 -19.82 -18.73
CA LEU A 99 -17.90 -21.05 -19.35
C LEU A 99 -17.15 -22.30 -18.84
N ASN A 100 -15.83 -22.18 -18.65
CA ASN A 100 -14.98 -23.29 -18.21
C ASN A 100 -14.90 -23.43 -16.68
N CYS A 101 -15.49 -22.50 -15.94
CA CYS A 101 -15.36 -22.37 -14.49
C CYS A 101 -13.87 -22.36 -14.05
N ASP A 102 -13.10 -21.51 -14.75
CA ASP A 102 -11.67 -21.29 -14.50
C ASP A 102 -11.44 -20.53 -13.18
N ILE A 103 -10.18 -20.52 -12.72
CA ILE A 103 -9.79 -19.82 -11.50
C ILE A 103 -9.05 -18.53 -11.90
N ILE A 104 -9.46 -17.39 -11.34
CA ILE A 104 -8.74 -16.12 -11.52
C ILE A 104 -7.73 -15.96 -10.39
N LEU A 105 -6.46 -15.80 -10.73
CA LEU A 105 -5.41 -15.43 -9.77
C LEU A 105 -5.12 -13.94 -9.90
N THR A 106 -5.28 -13.18 -8.82
CA THR A 106 -5.00 -11.73 -8.82
C THR A 106 -4.71 -11.23 -7.42
N SER A 107 -3.99 -10.10 -7.32
CA SER A 107 -3.81 -9.37 -6.08
C SER A 107 -4.90 -8.31 -5.90
N SER A 108 -5.14 -7.88 -4.66
CA SER A 108 -5.97 -6.69 -4.40
C SER A 108 -5.41 -5.44 -5.10
N GLU A 109 -4.09 -5.38 -5.31
CA GLU A 109 -3.44 -4.27 -6.00
C GLU A 109 -3.82 -4.19 -7.48
N ASP A 110 -3.90 -5.33 -8.16
CA ASP A 110 -4.21 -5.40 -9.59
C ASP A 110 -5.66 -4.97 -9.86
N ILE A 111 -6.59 -5.39 -9.00
CA ILE A 111 -8.01 -4.99 -9.10
C ILE A 111 -8.13 -3.47 -8.93
N LEU A 112 -7.50 -2.92 -7.89
CA LEU A 112 -7.55 -1.50 -7.61
C LEU A 112 -6.81 -0.68 -8.68
N SER A 113 -5.69 -1.18 -9.19
CA SER A 113 -4.98 -0.55 -10.31
C SER A 113 -5.84 -0.47 -11.57
N PHE A 114 -6.61 -1.52 -11.87
CA PHE A 114 -7.53 -1.55 -13.00
C PHE A 114 -8.66 -0.52 -12.82
N ASP A 115 -9.21 -0.41 -11.60
CA ASP A 115 -10.25 0.56 -11.26
C ASP A 115 -9.75 2.01 -11.39
N LEU A 116 -8.54 2.29 -10.89
CA LEU A 116 -7.93 3.62 -10.99
C LEU A 116 -7.54 3.98 -12.42
N LEU A 117 -7.08 3.01 -13.22
CA LEU A 117 -6.81 3.23 -14.65
C LEU A 117 -8.06 3.63 -15.42
N ALA A 118 -9.22 3.04 -15.13
CA ALA A 118 -10.48 3.44 -15.74
C ALA A 118 -10.80 4.91 -15.41
N ILE A 119 -10.55 5.35 -14.18
CA ILE A 119 -10.74 6.75 -13.76
C ILE A 119 -9.75 7.68 -14.49
N ASP A 120 -8.48 7.29 -14.61
CA ASP A 120 -7.49 8.10 -15.33
C ASP A 120 -7.83 8.22 -16.82
N LYS A 121 -8.37 7.16 -17.44
CA LYS A 121 -8.88 7.19 -18.82
C LYS A 121 -10.12 8.08 -18.97
N CYS A 122 -11.02 8.11 -17.97
CA CYS A 122 -12.11 9.09 -17.93
C CYS A 122 -11.57 10.53 -17.94
N ARG A 123 -10.54 10.82 -17.12
CA ARG A 123 -9.94 12.17 -17.05
C ARG A 123 -9.30 12.62 -18.36
N ARG A 124 -8.85 11.68 -19.19
CA ARG A 124 -8.30 11.93 -20.54
C ARG A 124 -9.35 11.95 -21.64
N ASN A 125 -10.64 11.87 -21.30
CA ASN A 125 -11.77 11.78 -22.24
C ASN A 125 -11.73 10.54 -23.17
N GLU A 126 -11.08 9.45 -22.75
CA GLU A 126 -10.99 8.20 -23.52
C GLU A 126 -12.17 7.25 -23.22
N PHE A 127 -13.40 7.72 -23.44
CA PHE A 127 -14.61 7.04 -22.97
C PHE A 127 -14.86 5.65 -23.55
N ASP A 128 -14.46 5.38 -24.80
CA ASP A 128 -14.64 4.07 -25.43
C ASP A 128 -13.89 2.94 -24.70
N ILE A 129 -12.67 3.26 -24.26
CA ILE A 129 -11.83 2.33 -23.47
C ILE A 129 -12.46 2.13 -22.10
N VAL A 130 -12.90 3.23 -21.45
CA VAL A 130 -13.56 3.18 -20.15
C VAL A 130 -14.80 2.30 -20.19
N HIS A 131 -15.67 2.45 -21.20
CA HIS A 131 -16.87 1.63 -21.34
C HIS A 131 -16.54 0.14 -21.40
N SER A 132 -15.48 -0.22 -22.13
CA SER A 132 -15.00 -1.59 -22.23
C SER A 132 -14.44 -2.09 -20.88
N MET A 133 -13.69 -1.24 -20.16
CA MET A 133 -13.15 -1.58 -18.83
C MET A 133 -14.26 -1.78 -17.79
N LEU A 134 -15.28 -0.91 -17.81
CA LEU A 134 -16.46 -1.02 -16.94
C LEU A 134 -17.23 -2.32 -17.20
N ALA A 135 -17.28 -2.80 -18.45
CA ALA A 135 -17.90 -4.08 -18.78
C ALA A 135 -17.15 -5.26 -18.11
N VAL A 136 -15.81 -5.25 -18.16
CA VAL A 136 -14.97 -6.23 -17.44
C VAL A 136 -15.23 -6.14 -15.93
N GLN A 137 -15.21 -4.95 -15.33
CA GLN A 137 -15.46 -4.78 -13.89
C GLN A 137 -16.84 -5.28 -13.46
N ARG A 138 -17.89 -4.97 -14.23
CA ARG A 138 -19.25 -5.45 -13.95
C ARG A 138 -19.32 -6.96 -14.03
N CYS A 139 -18.64 -7.56 -15.01
CA CYS A 139 -18.56 -9.01 -15.15
C CYS A 139 -17.88 -9.64 -13.92
N LEU A 140 -16.71 -9.11 -13.53
CA LEU A 140 -16.00 -9.59 -12.34
C LEU A 140 -16.86 -9.46 -11.07
N LYS A 141 -17.45 -8.29 -10.81
CA LYS A 141 -18.28 -8.06 -9.62
C LYS A 141 -19.56 -8.90 -9.57
N LYS A 142 -20.09 -9.31 -10.73
CA LYS A 142 -21.35 -10.06 -10.81
C LYS A 142 -21.16 -11.57 -10.73
N TYR A 143 -20.08 -12.09 -11.31
CA TYR A 143 -19.90 -13.53 -11.51
C TYR A 143 -18.68 -14.11 -10.78
N VAL A 144 -17.79 -13.29 -10.25
CA VAL A 144 -16.61 -13.78 -9.49
C VAL A 144 -16.93 -13.82 -8.01
N HIS A 145 -16.60 -14.94 -7.37
CA HIS A 145 -16.56 -15.06 -5.91
C HIS A 145 -15.11 -14.92 -5.45
N ASP A 146 -14.85 -13.91 -4.60
CA ASP A 146 -13.54 -13.64 -4.06
C ASP A 146 -13.26 -14.52 -2.83
N VAL A 147 -12.15 -15.26 -2.85
CA VAL A 147 -11.65 -16.00 -1.69
C VAL A 147 -10.28 -15.44 -1.31
N LEU A 148 -10.17 -14.93 -0.08
CA LEU A 148 -8.98 -14.25 0.44
C LEU A 148 -8.44 -15.01 1.65
N ASP A 149 -7.13 -15.26 1.67
CA ASP A 149 -6.42 -15.89 2.79
C ASP A 149 -5.52 -14.89 3.55
N GLU A 150 -5.58 -13.60 3.17
CA GLU A 150 -4.75 -12.55 3.76
C GLU A 150 -5.51 -11.65 4.75
N ILE A 151 -4.76 -11.09 5.70
CA ILE A 151 -5.29 -10.19 6.73
C ILE A 151 -5.51 -8.79 6.13
N LEU A 152 -6.76 -8.35 6.09
CA LEU A 152 -7.16 -6.98 5.74
C LEU A 152 -6.78 -6.00 6.87
N HIS A 153 -5.50 -5.63 6.98
CA HIS A 153 -5.05 -4.63 7.95
C HIS A 153 -4.89 -3.26 7.27
N VAL A 154 -5.43 -2.20 7.88
CA VAL A 154 -5.38 -0.81 7.37
C VAL A 154 -3.94 -0.31 7.12
N LYS A 155 -2.95 -0.87 7.83
CA LYS A 155 -1.51 -0.60 7.60
C LYS A 155 -1.02 -0.97 6.21
N TYR A 156 -1.67 -1.93 5.54
CA TYR A 156 -1.32 -2.35 4.18
C TYR A 156 -2.16 -1.61 3.12
N GLN A 157 -2.89 -0.56 3.51
CA GLN A 157 -3.60 0.27 2.55
C GLN A 157 -2.59 1.00 1.65
N LEU A 158 -2.54 0.55 0.40
CA LEU A 158 -1.73 1.14 -0.65
C LEU A 158 -2.28 2.51 -1.03
N ILE A 159 -1.37 3.46 -1.22
CA ILE A 159 -1.71 4.78 -1.76
C ILE A 159 -1.20 4.87 -3.18
N TYR A 160 -2.14 5.14 -4.07
CA TYR A 160 -1.91 5.21 -5.49
C TYR A 160 -1.85 6.67 -5.90
N THR A 161 -0.64 7.15 -6.15
CA THR A 161 -0.45 8.46 -6.76
C THR A 161 -0.85 8.43 -8.24
N VAL A 162 -1.34 9.56 -8.75
CA VAL A 162 -1.73 9.74 -10.15
C VAL A 162 -0.81 10.80 -10.75
N GLY A 163 -0.25 10.51 -11.93
CA GLY A 163 0.63 11.43 -12.66
C GLY A 163 2.11 11.13 -12.48
N GLY A 164 2.93 12.04 -13.00
CA GLY A 164 4.38 12.03 -12.74
C GLY A 164 4.67 12.33 -11.26
N GLN A 165 5.86 11.95 -10.82
CA GLN A 165 6.36 12.38 -9.52
C GLN A 165 6.48 13.91 -9.54
N GLN A 166 6.02 14.57 -8.47
CA GLN A 166 6.07 16.02 -8.35
C GLN A 166 6.72 16.39 -7.02
N GLN A 167 7.43 17.52 -7.00
CA GLN A 167 7.93 18.08 -5.77
C GLN A 167 6.81 18.42 -4.81
N VAL A 168 7.06 18.15 -3.53
CA VAL A 168 6.16 18.52 -2.44
C VAL A 168 6.20 20.04 -2.25
N ASP A 169 5.05 20.65 -2.00
CA ASP A 169 4.96 22.09 -1.71
C ASP A 169 5.89 22.51 -0.56
N GLY A 170 6.85 23.39 -0.87
CA GLY A 170 7.88 23.83 0.07
C GLY A 170 8.87 22.73 0.47
N GLY A 171 9.06 21.71 -0.38
CA GLY A 171 9.86 20.53 -0.07
C GLY A 171 11.29 20.83 0.38
N ALA A 172 11.96 21.83 -0.21
CA ALA A 172 13.30 22.25 0.22
C ALA A 172 13.32 22.77 1.67
N GLU A 173 12.32 23.59 2.04
CA GLU A 173 12.18 24.11 3.39
C GLU A 173 11.81 23.01 4.39
N ARG A 174 10.94 22.07 3.99
CA ARG A 174 10.62 20.88 4.80
C ARG A 174 11.85 20.02 5.03
N TRP A 175 12.63 19.75 3.97
CA TRP A 175 13.85 18.97 4.05
C TRP A 175 14.85 19.57 5.03
N LYS A 176 15.17 20.86 4.87
CA LYS A 176 16.08 21.59 5.76
C LYS A 176 15.57 21.62 7.20
N THR A 177 14.27 21.82 7.40
CA THR A 177 13.65 21.83 8.73
C THR A 177 13.79 20.47 9.41
N ILE A 178 13.49 19.37 8.70
CA ILE A 178 13.63 18.00 9.21
C ILE A 178 15.09 17.72 9.56
N GLN A 179 16.02 18.08 8.67
CA GLN A 179 17.46 17.89 8.90
C GLN A 179 17.92 18.61 10.17
N THR A 180 17.53 19.88 10.31
CA THR A 180 17.84 20.69 11.50
C THR A 180 17.29 20.03 12.77
N ILE A 181 16.05 19.53 12.76
CA ILE A 181 15.45 18.83 13.90
C ILE A 181 16.25 17.57 14.26
N LEU A 182 16.67 16.77 13.28
CA LEU A 182 17.48 15.56 13.51
C LEU A 182 18.88 15.90 14.07
N GLU A 183 19.52 16.96 13.58
CA GLU A 183 20.80 17.45 14.09
C GLU A 183 20.70 17.94 15.54
N PHE A 184 19.63 18.68 15.88
CA PHE A 184 19.34 19.05 17.26
C PHE A 184 19.13 17.81 18.14
N GLY A 185 18.39 16.81 17.65
CA GLY A 185 18.22 15.53 18.31
C GLY A 185 19.56 14.87 18.62
N LYS A 186 20.46 14.78 17.63
CA LYS A 186 21.82 14.24 17.79
C LYS A 186 22.63 15.02 18.83
N LYS A 187 22.59 16.35 18.80
CA LYS A 187 23.34 17.21 19.73
C LYS A 187 22.91 16.99 21.18
N HIS A 188 21.62 16.83 21.43
CA HIS A 188 21.06 16.68 22.77
C HIS A 188 20.87 15.23 23.22
N ALA A 189 21.07 14.24 22.33
CA ALA A 189 20.85 12.83 22.64
C ALA A 189 21.65 12.34 23.87
N ALA A 190 22.91 12.76 23.98
CA ALA A 190 23.77 12.39 25.10
C ALA A 190 23.27 12.97 26.44
N ASP A 191 22.78 14.21 26.43
CA ASP A 191 22.25 14.87 27.62
C ASP A 191 20.90 14.27 28.03
N ILE A 192 20.03 13.99 27.05
CA ILE A 192 18.74 13.32 27.27
C ILE A 192 18.96 11.92 27.83
N SER A 193 19.92 11.16 27.30
CA SER A 193 20.25 9.82 27.78
C SER A 193 20.75 9.82 29.23
N LYS A 194 21.49 10.86 29.65
CA LYS A 194 21.90 11.05 31.05
C LYS A 194 20.72 11.39 31.96
N CYS A 195 19.81 12.25 31.51
CA CYS A 195 18.64 12.69 32.28
C CYS A 195 17.54 11.62 32.38
N PHE A 196 17.45 10.71 31.40
CA PHE A 196 16.39 9.70 31.30
C PHE A 196 16.98 8.32 31.03
N TYR A 197 17.52 7.68 32.07
CA TYR A 197 18.25 6.40 31.96
C TYR A 197 17.35 5.16 31.83
N GLU A 198 16.09 5.26 32.27
CA GLU A 198 15.22 4.10 32.57
C GLU A 198 14.12 3.84 31.52
N ASN A 199 14.30 4.37 30.31
CA ASN A 199 13.37 4.39 29.15
C ASN A 199 12.54 5.68 29.02
N VAL A 200 12.45 6.17 27.78
CA VAL A 200 11.59 7.30 27.38
C VAL A 200 10.35 6.72 26.73
N CYS A 201 9.19 6.87 27.38
CA CYS A 201 7.91 6.45 26.82
C CYS A 201 7.19 7.64 26.17
N TYR A 202 6.79 7.48 24.91
CA TYR A 202 5.89 8.45 24.28
C TYR A 202 4.52 8.40 24.97
N LYS A 203 4.04 9.56 25.42
CA LYS A 203 2.69 9.71 25.97
C LYS A 203 1.85 10.50 24.96
N PRO A 204 0.79 9.91 24.38
CA PRO A 204 -0.07 10.64 23.45
C PRO A 204 -0.66 11.87 24.14
N SER A 205 -0.62 12.99 23.44
CA SER A 205 -1.10 14.26 23.96
C SER A 205 -2.61 14.18 24.21
N LYS A 206 -3.05 14.44 25.44
CA LYS A 206 -4.49 14.57 25.77
C LYS A 206 -5.08 15.92 25.35
N ARG A 207 -4.27 16.84 24.82
CA ARG A 207 -4.77 18.16 24.38
C ARG A 207 -5.66 17.95 23.16
N LYS A 208 -6.89 18.49 23.20
CA LYS A 208 -7.70 18.70 21.99
C LYS A 208 -6.81 19.44 20.99
N LYS A 209 -6.75 19.00 19.72
CA LYS A 209 -6.02 19.68 18.64
C LYS A 209 -6.36 21.18 18.73
N THR A 210 -5.46 21.97 19.29
CA THR A 210 -5.63 23.41 19.32
C THR A 210 -5.33 23.85 17.90
N HIS A 211 -6.38 24.11 17.14
CA HIS A 211 -6.26 24.96 15.96
C HIS A 211 -5.85 26.34 16.48
N LEU A 212 -4.55 26.53 16.71
CA LEU A 212 -4.02 27.87 16.92
C LEU A 212 -4.42 28.63 15.66
N SER A 213 -5.34 29.60 15.78
CA SER A 213 -5.78 30.40 14.65
C SER A 213 -4.55 31.06 14.03
N VAL A 214 -4.13 30.55 12.87
CA VAL A 214 -2.90 30.98 12.20
C VAL A 214 -3.01 32.46 11.79
N GLU A 215 -4.23 32.99 11.68
CA GLU A 215 -4.53 34.40 11.42
C GLU A 215 -3.74 35.39 12.28
N TYR A 216 -3.56 35.10 13.58
CA TYR A 216 -2.78 35.99 14.45
C TYR A 216 -1.27 35.95 14.15
N LEU A 217 -0.76 34.82 13.66
CA LEU A 217 0.65 34.67 13.28
C LEU A 217 0.93 35.29 11.91
N VAL A 218 -0.04 35.28 10.99
CA VAL A 218 0.09 35.84 9.63
C VAL A 218 0.48 37.30 9.64
N HIS A 219 -0.06 38.08 10.57
CA HIS A 219 0.24 39.52 10.66
C HIS A 219 1.49 39.84 11.49
N LYS A 220 2.02 38.86 12.23
CA LYS A 220 3.11 39.08 13.20
C LYS A 220 4.48 38.66 12.67
N PHE A 221 4.52 37.76 11.69
CA PHE A 221 5.75 37.19 11.16
C PHE A 221 5.85 37.34 9.65
N PRO A 222 7.08 37.50 9.09
CA PRO A 222 7.35 37.33 7.67
C PRO A 222 6.81 35.98 7.15
N ARG A 223 6.47 35.93 5.85
CA ARG A 223 5.91 34.72 5.22
C ARG A 223 6.81 33.49 5.37
N LEU A 224 8.13 33.67 5.28
CA LEU A 224 9.11 32.58 5.41
C LEU A 224 9.12 31.99 6.84
N ASP A 225 9.16 32.84 7.85
CA ASP A 225 9.12 32.41 9.26
C ASP A 225 7.82 31.68 9.58
N LEU A 226 6.70 32.19 9.05
CA LEU A 226 5.40 31.55 9.20
C LEU A 226 5.35 30.16 8.56
N GLN A 227 5.93 30.01 7.37
CA GLN A 227 6.03 28.73 6.69
C GLN A 227 6.84 27.73 7.54
N LEU A 228 7.98 28.16 8.08
CA LEU A 228 8.82 27.33 8.95
C LEU A 228 8.08 26.93 10.24
N PHE A 229 7.38 27.85 10.89
CA PHE A 229 6.56 27.54 12.07
C PHE A 229 5.45 26.52 11.79
N LEU A 230 4.79 26.61 10.62
CA LEU A 230 3.76 25.66 10.23
C LEU A 230 4.36 24.27 9.98
N ILE A 231 5.50 24.18 9.30
CA ILE A 231 6.21 22.91 9.08
C ILE A 231 6.59 22.27 10.41
N ILE A 232 7.23 23.02 11.33
CA ILE A 232 7.63 22.51 12.65
C ILE A 232 6.41 22.06 13.46
N ARG A 233 5.34 22.86 13.45
CA ARG A 233 4.08 22.52 14.12
C ARG A 233 3.56 21.19 13.58
N ASP A 234 3.51 21.02 12.27
CA ASP A 234 2.92 19.82 11.66
C ASP A 234 3.79 18.58 11.93
N LEU A 235 5.12 18.69 11.85
CA LEU A 235 6.05 17.62 12.20
C LEU A 235 5.90 17.14 13.66
N LEU A 236 5.73 18.08 14.61
CA LEU A 236 5.66 17.78 16.04
C LEU A 236 4.25 17.40 16.52
N SER A 237 3.22 18.07 16.01
CA SER A 237 1.84 17.95 16.51
C SER A 237 1.00 16.91 15.78
N SER A 238 1.35 16.56 14.55
CA SER A 238 0.63 15.56 13.73
C SER A 238 1.27 14.18 13.81
N GLU A 239 2.07 13.90 14.85
CA GLU A 239 2.72 12.61 15.10
C GLU A 239 3.63 12.11 13.96
N VAL A 240 4.01 12.97 13.01
CA VAL A 240 4.85 12.61 11.86
C VAL A 240 6.17 12.02 12.32
N LEU A 241 6.86 12.71 13.24
CA LEU A 241 8.12 12.23 13.80
C LEU A 241 7.95 10.94 14.60
N LEU A 242 6.84 10.78 15.34
CA LEU A 242 6.55 9.55 16.07
C LEU A 242 6.39 8.37 15.12
N VAL A 243 5.57 8.52 14.07
CA VAL A 243 5.38 7.49 13.06
C VAL A 243 6.70 7.15 12.39
N ALA A 244 7.52 8.15 12.03
CA ALA A 244 8.82 7.91 11.42
C ALA A 244 9.77 7.14 12.36
N PHE A 245 9.91 7.55 13.63
CA PHE A 245 10.82 6.92 14.59
C PHE A 245 10.35 5.55 15.12
N THR A 246 9.06 5.23 15.01
CA THR A 246 8.54 3.89 15.36
C THR A 246 8.80 2.86 14.25
N ASN A 247 9.06 3.30 13.03
CA ASN A 247 9.44 2.40 11.95
C ASN A 247 10.89 1.93 12.12
N ARG A 248 11.16 0.65 11.85
CA ARG A 248 12.51 0.08 11.96
C ARG A 248 13.22 0.08 10.61
N TYR A 249 14.40 0.66 10.56
CA TYR A 249 15.27 0.64 9.38
C TYR A 249 15.58 -0.81 8.96
N ARG A 250 15.59 -1.07 7.64
CA ARG A 250 15.77 -2.37 6.97
C ARG A 250 14.71 -3.44 7.24
N VAL A 251 13.69 -3.11 8.04
CA VAL A 251 12.55 -4.01 8.31
C VAL A 251 11.26 -3.40 7.78
N ASN A 252 11.03 -2.12 8.06
CA ASN A 252 9.87 -1.37 7.61
C ASN A 252 10.19 -0.46 6.43
N TYR A 253 11.43 0.04 6.34
CA TYR A 253 11.83 1.01 5.32
C TYR A 253 13.33 1.00 5.04
N GLY A 254 13.71 1.55 3.89
CA GLY A 254 15.09 1.83 3.51
C GLY A 254 15.20 2.41 2.10
N VAL A 255 16.42 2.76 1.69
CA VAL A 255 16.73 3.15 0.30
C VAL A 255 17.12 1.89 -0.47
N ASN A 256 16.67 1.77 -1.72
CA ASN A 256 17.03 0.64 -2.58
C ASN A 256 18.35 0.96 -3.32
N PRO A 257 19.46 0.24 -3.06
CA PRO A 257 20.74 0.51 -3.71
C PRO A 257 20.84 -0.04 -5.14
N SER A 258 19.80 -0.71 -5.64
CA SER A 258 19.83 -1.32 -6.97
C SER A 258 19.89 -0.25 -8.05
N SER A 259 20.89 -0.32 -8.95
CA SER A 259 21.04 0.61 -10.08
C SER A 259 19.83 0.61 -11.04
N CYS A 260 19.02 -0.45 -11.00
CA CYS A 260 17.76 -0.55 -11.76
C CYS A 260 16.60 0.22 -11.09
N PHE A 261 16.75 0.66 -9.84
CA PHE A 261 15.73 1.32 -9.04
C PHE A 261 16.14 2.76 -8.79
N ASN A 262 15.71 3.64 -9.70
CA ASN A 262 16.18 5.03 -9.76
C ASN A 262 15.42 5.96 -8.79
N ARG A 263 15.19 5.52 -7.54
CA ARG A 263 14.51 6.31 -6.50
C ARG A 263 15.47 6.54 -5.33
N LEU A 264 15.83 7.81 -5.12
CA LEU A 264 16.65 8.27 -3.99
C LEU A 264 15.85 8.41 -2.67
N MET A 265 14.56 8.05 -2.66
CA MET A 265 13.70 8.16 -1.47
C MET A 265 13.55 6.83 -0.73
N ALA A 266 13.24 6.91 0.57
CA ALA A 266 12.88 5.75 1.36
C ALA A 266 11.62 5.06 0.82
N VAL A 267 11.73 3.74 0.67
CA VAL A 267 10.65 2.85 0.24
C VAL A 267 10.31 1.92 1.40
N LEU A 268 9.06 1.44 1.42
CA LEU A 268 8.61 0.42 2.37
C LEU A 268 9.28 -0.92 2.08
N PHE A 269 9.52 -1.71 3.13
CA PHE A 269 10.06 -3.06 3.03
C PHE A 269 8.95 -4.05 3.41
N LEU A 270 8.72 -5.08 2.58
CA LEU A 270 7.76 -6.17 2.86
C LEU A 270 8.31 -7.18 3.86
N ALA A 271 9.62 -7.39 3.81
CA ALA A 271 10.38 -8.22 4.72
C ALA A 271 11.76 -7.59 4.92
N LYS A 272 12.58 -8.17 5.81
CA LYS A 272 13.95 -7.69 6.03
C LYS A 272 14.70 -7.66 4.69
N ASP A 273 15.17 -6.47 4.31
CA ASP A 273 15.88 -6.21 3.06
C ASP A 273 15.10 -6.53 1.76
N ALA A 274 13.78 -6.74 1.84
CA ALA A 274 12.93 -6.98 0.70
C ALA A 274 12.09 -5.74 0.39
N VAL A 275 12.52 -4.98 -0.62
CA VAL A 275 11.89 -3.72 -1.02
C VAL A 275 10.52 -3.97 -1.63
N ALA A 276 9.56 -3.14 -1.25
CA ALA A 276 8.24 -3.10 -1.84
C ALA A 276 8.25 -2.12 -3.04
N ASP A 277 8.58 -2.62 -4.24
CA ASP A 277 8.77 -1.79 -5.45
C ASP A 277 7.58 -0.86 -5.79
N ARG A 278 6.38 -1.19 -5.29
CA ARG A 278 5.10 -0.57 -5.68
C ARG A 278 4.48 0.30 -4.60
N THR A 279 5.04 0.35 -3.41
CA THR A 279 4.39 0.99 -2.25
C THR A 279 5.16 2.22 -1.78
N GLY A 280 4.47 3.33 -1.58
CA GLY A 280 5.02 4.56 -1.01
C GLY A 280 4.34 4.92 0.30
N PHE A 281 4.96 5.76 1.12
CA PHE A 281 4.30 6.28 2.31
C PHE A 281 3.22 7.28 1.95
N SER A 282 2.15 7.28 2.74
CA SER A 282 0.99 8.14 2.59
C SER A 282 1.28 9.62 2.73
N HIS A 283 2.20 9.94 3.62
CA HIS A 283 2.43 11.30 4.10
C HIS A 283 3.80 11.76 3.61
N PRO A 284 3.89 12.85 2.84
CA PRO A 284 5.16 13.29 2.25
C PRO A 284 6.21 13.53 3.33
N ASP A 285 5.84 14.18 4.44
CA ASP A 285 6.80 14.45 5.51
C ASP A 285 7.30 13.17 6.20
N VAL A 286 6.52 12.08 6.24
CA VAL A 286 7.02 10.78 6.73
C VAL A 286 8.05 10.21 5.76
N VAL A 287 7.81 10.31 4.44
CA VAL A 287 8.81 9.91 3.42
C VAL A 287 10.10 10.70 3.61
N LEU A 288 10.02 12.03 3.74
CA LEU A 288 11.20 12.89 3.88
C LEU A 288 12.01 12.54 5.13
N VAL A 289 11.35 12.36 6.28
CA VAL A 289 12.04 11.95 7.53
C VAL A 289 12.68 10.57 7.38
N LEU A 290 11.96 9.59 6.84
CA LEU A 290 12.49 8.23 6.67
C LEU A 290 13.63 8.17 5.63
N THR A 291 13.59 9.03 4.62
CA THR A 291 14.66 9.17 3.62
C THR A 291 15.92 9.67 4.30
N GLN A 292 15.85 10.80 5.02
CA GLN A 292 17.00 11.31 5.78
C GLN A 292 17.53 10.28 6.77
N LEU A 293 16.66 9.62 7.54
CA LEU A 293 17.06 8.57 8.47
C LEU A 293 17.76 7.40 7.74
N SER A 294 17.27 7.00 6.57
CA SER A 294 17.88 5.92 5.78
C SER A 294 19.33 6.25 5.44
N TYR A 295 19.60 7.47 4.96
CA TYR A 295 20.95 7.93 4.64
C TYR A 295 21.82 8.11 5.88
N TYR A 296 21.26 8.58 7.00
CA TYR A 296 21.99 8.61 8.27
C TYR A 296 22.37 7.20 8.76
N TYR A 297 21.57 6.18 8.46
CA TYR A 297 21.85 4.79 8.86
C TYR A 297 22.73 4.02 7.87
N SER A 298 22.56 4.20 6.56
CA SER A 298 23.37 3.54 5.53
C SER A 298 24.76 4.16 5.39
N GLY A 299 24.89 5.43 5.74
CA GLY A 299 25.99 6.26 5.28
C GLY A 299 25.75 6.74 3.84
N LEU A 300 26.63 7.63 3.40
CA LEU A 300 26.66 8.19 2.06
C LEU A 300 27.72 7.47 1.22
N ASN A 301 27.46 7.31 -0.08
CA ASN A 301 28.44 6.78 -1.04
C ASN A 301 29.51 7.84 -1.40
N GLU A 302 30.59 7.44 -2.09
CA GLU A 302 31.68 8.37 -2.49
C GLU A 302 31.21 9.54 -3.38
N GLU A 303 30.06 9.39 -4.06
CA GLU A 303 29.44 10.42 -4.90
C GLU A 303 28.46 11.33 -4.13
N GLU A 304 28.06 10.94 -2.90
CA GLU A 304 27.07 11.64 -2.07
C GLU A 304 27.79 12.44 -0.97
N THR A 305 27.73 13.77 -1.01
CA THR A 305 28.47 14.63 -0.07
C THR A 305 27.78 14.80 1.27
N ASP A 306 26.46 15.02 1.25
CA ASP A 306 25.65 15.23 2.46
C ASP A 306 24.18 14.88 2.21
N PRO A 307 23.39 14.56 3.25
CA PRO A 307 21.96 14.28 3.07
C PRO A 307 21.19 15.43 2.40
N GLY A 308 21.60 16.70 2.58
CA GLY A 308 21.05 17.85 1.87
C GLY A 308 21.25 17.77 0.36
N SER A 309 22.46 17.46 -0.10
CA SER A 309 22.79 17.30 -1.52
C SER A 309 21.95 16.23 -2.24
N ILE A 310 21.48 15.20 -1.52
CA ILE A 310 20.61 14.15 -2.07
C ILE A 310 19.24 14.72 -2.46
N TYR A 311 18.72 15.70 -1.72
CA TYR A 311 17.47 16.36 -2.08
C TYR A 311 17.62 17.18 -3.37
N ASP A 312 18.75 17.87 -3.53
CA ASP A 312 19.04 18.64 -4.75
C ASP A 312 19.24 17.72 -5.95
N GLN A 313 19.95 16.61 -5.78
CA GLN A 313 20.06 15.57 -6.82
C GLN A 313 18.70 14.96 -7.16
N TRP A 314 17.87 14.69 -6.15
CA TRP A 314 16.53 14.15 -6.35
C TRP A 314 15.66 15.10 -7.19
N ILE A 315 15.67 16.39 -6.89
CA ILE A 315 14.99 17.42 -7.69
C ILE A 315 15.48 17.41 -9.14
N LEU A 316 16.80 17.38 -9.35
CA LEU A 316 17.38 17.41 -10.69
C LEU A 316 16.99 16.16 -11.51
N TYR A 317 16.99 14.98 -10.88
CA TYR A 317 16.55 13.73 -11.51
C TYR A 317 15.06 13.69 -11.82
N GLU A 318 14.23 14.48 -11.12
CA GLU A 318 12.80 14.62 -11.41
C GLU A 318 12.54 15.52 -12.62
N ASP A 319 13.28 16.62 -12.77
CA ASP A 319 13.08 17.57 -13.87
C ASP A 319 13.51 17.01 -15.25
N GLU A 320 14.34 15.95 -15.27
CA GLU A 320 14.83 15.31 -16.50
C GLU A 320 13.90 14.21 -17.08
N LYS A 321 12.76 13.87 -16.44
CA LYS A 321 11.85 12.79 -16.88
C LYS A 321 10.42 13.26 -17.18
#